data_AF-A0A095TDW0-F1
#
_entry.id   AF-A0A095TDW0-F1
#
_cell.length_a   1.000
_cell.length_b   1.000
_cell.length_c   1.000
_cell.angle_alpha   90.00
_cell.angle_beta   90.00
_cell.angle_gamma   90.00
#
_symmetry.space_group_name_H-M   'P 1'
#
loop_
_entity.id
_entity.type
_entity.pdbx_description
1 polymer ?
#
loop_
_entity_poly.entity_id
_entity_poly.type
_entity_poly.pdbx_seq_one_letter_code
_entity_poly.pdbx_strand_id
1 'polypeptide(L)'
;MDTDTSKPCEPDTVIIINFGQDCDLIDEDCDFSTLLYDYLKTATPFSLRQLLANLNEIENQDDGYEVILARYNGEFTPCRWDMTPSEWVSTVRALTVEYLISNGHSANFSEF
;
A
#
# COMPACT_ATOMS: atom_id res chain seq x y z
N MET A 1 11.53 -17.81 -11.91
CA MET A 1 10.46 -16.95 -12.43
C MET A 1 11.06 -15.57 -12.49
N ASP A 2 11.04 -14.89 -13.65
CA ASP A 2 11.53 -13.52 -13.75
C ASP A 2 10.58 -12.60 -12.98
N THR A 3 10.93 -12.28 -11.74
CA THR A 3 10.30 -11.19 -10.98
C THR A 3 10.88 -9.89 -11.51
N ASP A 4 10.29 -9.40 -12.59
CA ASP A 4 10.61 -8.09 -13.14
C ASP A 4 10.21 -6.99 -12.15
N THR A 5 11.16 -6.60 -11.30
CA THR A 5 11.01 -5.55 -10.31
C THR A 5 10.92 -4.15 -10.93
N SER A 6 11.02 -4.03 -12.26
CA SER A 6 11.02 -2.74 -12.97
C SER A 6 9.63 -2.23 -13.38
N LYS A 7 8.57 -3.03 -13.22
CA LYS A 7 7.21 -2.56 -13.48
C LYS A 7 6.76 -1.62 -12.35
N PRO A 8 6.41 -0.35 -12.68
CA PRO A 8 5.81 0.53 -11.71
C PRO A 8 4.43 -0.02 -11.35
N CYS A 9 4.22 -0.32 -10.07
CA CYS A 9 2.94 -0.76 -9.54
C CYS A 9 2.41 0.34 -8.62
N GLU A 10 1.09 0.50 -8.46
CA GLU A 10 0.47 1.46 -7.54
C GLU A 10 1.06 1.52 -6.10
N PRO A 11 1.61 0.42 -5.52
CA PRO A 11 2.42 0.48 -4.31
C PRO A 11 3.55 1.49 -4.35
N ASP A 12 4.17 1.76 -5.51
CA ASP A 12 5.20 2.79 -5.65
C ASP A 12 4.61 4.16 -5.31
N THR A 13 3.40 4.48 -5.74
CA THR A 13 2.72 5.74 -5.42
C THR A 13 2.38 5.84 -3.93
N VAL A 14 1.81 4.78 -3.35
CA VAL A 14 1.43 4.76 -1.93
C VAL A 14 2.65 4.85 -1.03
N ILE A 15 3.66 4.03 -1.32
CA ILE A 15 4.81 3.84 -0.45
C ILE A 15 5.76 5.01 -0.59
N ILE A 16 5.99 5.55 -1.79
CA ILE A 16 6.91 6.69 -1.98
C ILE A 16 6.27 7.99 -1.48
N ILE A 17 4.98 8.22 -1.76
CA ILE A 17 4.34 9.51 -1.44
C ILE A 17 3.90 9.56 0.02
N ASN A 18 3.26 8.52 0.54
CA ASN A 18 2.58 8.59 1.83
C ASN A 18 3.31 7.84 2.95
N PHE A 19 4.16 6.87 2.64
CA PHE A 19 4.88 6.07 3.65
C PHE A 19 6.40 6.12 3.50
N GLY A 20 6.89 7.07 2.70
CA GLY A 20 8.31 7.27 2.39
C GLY A 20 9.02 8.13 3.44
N GLN A 21 10.23 8.59 3.12
CA GLN A 21 11.02 9.40 4.05
C GLN A 21 10.41 10.78 4.32
N ASP A 22 9.61 11.31 3.38
CA ASP A 22 8.98 12.63 3.43
C ASP A 22 7.53 12.59 3.97
N CYS A 23 7.18 11.57 4.76
CA CYS A 23 5.85 11.47 5.39
C CYS A 23 5.52 12.68 6.28
N ASP A 24 6.54 13.35 6.82
CA ASP A 24 6.45 14.55 7.65
C ASP A 24 5.91 15.77 6.89
N LEU A 25 5.98 15.74 5.55
CA LEU A 25 5.36 16.77 4.70
C LEU A 25 3.83 16.64 4.63
N ILE A 26 3.30 15.45 4.91
CA ILE A 26 1.85 15.18 4.91
C ILE A 26 1.32 15.23 6.35
N ASP A 27 2.02 14.61 7.28
CA ASP A 27 1.68 14.58 8.71
C ASP A 27 2.96 14.69 9.55
N GLU A 28 3.05 15.70 10.42
CA GLU A 28 4.26 16.00 11.21
C GLU A 28 4.72 14.83 12.10
N ASP A 29 3.78 14.00 12.54
CA ASP A 29 4.04 12.82 13.36
C ASP A 29 4.20 11.53 12.53
N CYS A 30 4.08 11.64 11.20
CA CYS A 30 3.98 10.53 10.27
C CYS A 30 2.96 9.47 10.72
N ASP A 31 1.80 9.90 11.22
CA ASP A 31 0.76 8.99 11.71
C ASP A 31 0.24 8.08 10.59
N PHE A 32 0.37 6.76 10.78
CA PHE A 32 -0.01 5.76 9.78
C PHE A 32 -1.44 5.95 9.26
N SER A 33 -2.39 6.17 10.18
CA SER A 33 -3.80 6.24 9.82
C SER A 33 -4.07 7.49 9.00
N THR A 34 -3.48 8.62 9.37
CA THR A 34 -3.61 9.90 8.68
C THR A 34 -3.00 9.83 7.29
N LEU A 35 -1.79 9.28 7.16
CA LEU A 35 -1.11 9.07 5.88
C LEU A 35 -1.92 8.16 4.95
N LEU A 36 -2.47 7.06 5.47
CA LEU A 36 -3.31 6.16 4.69
C LEU A 36 -4.62 6.83 4.26
N TYR A 37 -5.32 7.49 5.17
CA TYR A 37 -6.59 8.14 4.85
C TYR A 37 -6.42 9.29 3.86
N ASP A 38 -5.30 10.01 3.90
CA ASP A 38 -4.98 11.03 2.90
C ASP A 38 -4.82 10.40 1.50
N TYR A 39 -4.10 9.29 1.40
CA TYR A 39 -4.00 8.51 0.16
C TYR A 39 -5.38 8.07 -0.34
N LEU A 40 -6.18 7.44 0.53
CA LEU A 40 -7.48 6.90 0.18
C LEU A 40 -8.45 7.98 -0.34
N LYS A 41 -8.37 9.20 0.22
CA LYS A 41 -9.20 10.35 -0.19
C LYS A 41 -8.80 10.93 -1.54
N THR A 42 -7.51 10.91 -1.86
CA THR A 42 -6.96 11.56 -3.05
C THR A 42 -6.88 10.61 -4.25
N ALA A 43 -6.73 9.31 -4.01
CA ALA A 43 -6.66 8.29 -5.03
C ALA A 43 -8.01 8.05 -5.72
N THR A 44 -7.96 7.66 -7.00
CA THR A 44 -9.16 7.26 -7.74
C THR A 44 -9.63 5.87 -7.32
N PRO A 45 -10.92 5.52 -7.46
CA PRO A 45 -11.39 4.15 -7.17
C PRO A 45 -10.67 3.08 -8.01
N PHE A 46 -10.23 3.43 -9.23
CA PHE A 46 -9.43 2.52 -10.07
C PHE A 46 -8.05 2.27 -9.46
N SER A 47 -7.34 3.34 -9.07
CA SER A 47 -6.08 3.28 -8.33
C SER A 47 -6.20 2.38 -7.09
N LEU A 48 -7.20 2.63 -6.24
CA LEU A 48 -7.41 1.84 -5.02
C LEU A 48 -7.60 0.35 -5.29
N ARG A 49 -8.28 -0.03 -6.38
CA ARG A 49 -8.38 -1.44 -6.76
C ARG A 49 -7.05 -2.00 -7.27
N GLN A 50 -6.25 -1.22 -8.00
CA GLN A 50 -4.92 -1.63 -8.42
C GLN A 50 -4.00 -1.84 -7.20
N LEU A 51 -4.07 -0.95 -6.20
CA LEU A 51 -3.41 -1.15 -4.91
C LEU A 51 -3.81 -2.49 -4.29
N LEU A 52 -5.12 -2.78 -4.20
CA LEU A 52 -5.59 -4.06 -3.68
C LEU A 52 -5.04 -5.26 -4.47
N ALA A 53 -4.97 -5.16 -5.80
CA ALA A 53 -4.48 -6.25 -6.64
C ALA A 53 -3.00 -6.53 -6.38
N ASN A 54 -2.20 -5.46 -6.26
CA ASN A 54 -0.78 -5.56 -5.95
C ASN A 54 -0.52 -6.10 -4.53
N LEU A 55 -1.29 -5.66 -3.53
CA LEU A 55 -1.19 -6.19 -2.16
C LEU A 55 -1.56 -7.68 -2.11
N ASN A 56 -2.59 -8.09 -2.85
CA ASN A 56 -2.96 -9.50 -2.96
C ASN A 56 -1.87 -10.32 -3.67
N GLU A 57 -1.20 -9.77 -4.69
CA GLU A 57 -0.06 -10.44 -5.32
C GLU A 57 1.09 -10.66 -4.34
N ILE A 58 1.41 -9.65 -3.53
CA ILE A 58 2.44 -9.73 -2.47
C ILE A 58 2.08 -10.80 -1.43
N GLU A 59 0.82 -10.84 -0.95
CA GLU A 59 0.37 -11.84 0.03
C GLU A 59 0.46 -13.29 -0.50
N ASN A 60 0.38 -13.49 -1.83
CA ASN A 60 0.41 -14.82 -2.46
C ASN A 60 1.81 -15.23 -2.96
N GLN A 61 2.82 -14.37 -2.85
CA GLN A 61 4.21 -14.70 -3.18
C GLN A 61 4.96 -15.17 -1.94
N ASP A 62 5.71 -16.28 -2.06
CA ASP A 62 6.47 -16.85 -0.94
C ASP A 62 7.53 -15.89 -0.36
N ASP A 63 8.06 -14.99 -1.20
CA ASP A 63 9.05 -13.95 -0.87
C ASP A 63 8.52 -12.52 -1.04
N GLY A 64 7.19 -12.35 -1.12
CA GLY A 64 6.56 -11.06 -1.44
C GLY A 64 6.93 -9.94 -0.45
N TYR A 65 7.07 -10.26 0.83
CA TYR A 65 7.40 -9.31 1.90
C TYR A 65 8.88 -8.89 1.86
N GLU A 66 9.78 -9.78 1.49
CA GLU A 66 11.18 -9.49 1.25
C GLU A 66 11.36 -8.64 -0.02
N VAL A 67 10.57 -8.92 -1.06
CA VAL A 67 10.57 -8.16 -2.31
C VAL A 67 10.09 -6.72 -2.11
N ILE A 68 9.02 -6.49 -1.36
CA ILE A 68 8.55 -5.13 -1.05
C ILE A 68 9.59 -4.35 -0.23
N LEU A 69 10.18 -4.98 0.80
CA LEU A 69 11.24 -4.35 1.59
C LEU A 69 12.48 -4.03 0.74
N ALA A 70 12.90 -4.95 -0.13
CA ALA A 70 14.04 -4.76 -1.00
C ALA A 70 13.78 -3.68 -2.08
N ARG A 71 12.55 -3.59 -2.59
CA ARG A 71 12.14 -2.60 -3.60
C ARG A 71 12.22 -1.17 -3.04
N TYR A 72 11.79 -0.97 -1.80
CA TYR A 72 11.73 0.35 -1.15
C TYR A 72 12.83 0.53 -0.10
N ASN A 73 13.97 -0.15 -0.28
CA ASN A 73 15.04 -0.27 0.70
C ASN A 73 15.52 1.10 1.22
N GLY A 74 15.05 1.46 2.43
CA GLY A 74 15.36 2.72 3.11
C GLY A 74 14.21 3.75 3.13
N GLU A 75 13.23 3.64 2.23
CA GLU A 75 12.05 4.51 2.22
C GLU A 75 10.86 3.89 2.94
N PHE A 76 10.67 2.57 2.81
CA PHE A 76 9.60 1.85 3.49
C PHE A 76 10.13 1.16 4.75
N THR A 77 9.72 1.64 5.93
CA THR A 77 10.10 1.04 7.21
C THR A 77 8.84 0.82 8.07
N PRO A 78 8.13 -0.31 7.92
CA PRO A 78 6.89 -0.57 8.65
C PRO A 78 7.09 -0.61 10.18
N CYS A 79 8.32 -0.88 10.63
CA CYS A 79 8.70 -0.79 12.05
C CYS A 79 8.52 0.62 12.65
N ARG A 80 8.41 1.69 11.84
CA ARG A 80 8.08 3.05 12.32
C ARG A 80 6.70 3.13 12.95
N TRP A 81 5.80 2.24 12.56
CA TRP A 81 4.42 2.16 13.05
C TRP A 81 4.18 0.89 13.88
N ASP A 82 5.24 0.31 14.45
CA ASP A 82 5.20 -0.94 15.22
C ASP A 82 4.56 -2.13 14.48
N MET A 83 4.70 -2.17 13.15
CA MET A 83 4.17 -3.23 12.29
C MET A 83 5.28 -4.02 11.59
N THR A 84 5.06 -5.32 11.41
CA THR A 84 5.77 -6.13 10.42
C THR A 84 5.31 -5.79 9.00
N PRO A 85 6.09 -6.11 7.95
CA PRO A 85 5.66 -5.91 6.56
C PRO A 85 4.33 -6.61 6.24
N SER A 86 4.11 -7.81 6.78
CA SER A 86 2.85 -8.54 6.61
C SER A 86 1.67 -7.85 7.31
N GLU A 87 1.87 -7.32 8.52
CA GLU A 87 0.82 -6.57 9.23
C GLU A 87 0.49 -5.28 8.50
N TRP A 88 1.50 -4.59 7.96
CA TRP A 88 1.29 -3.39 7.15
C TRP A 88 0.46 -3.71 5.90
N VAL A 89 0.85 -4.73 5.13
CA VAL A 89 0.12 -5.15 3.90
C VAL A 89 -1.33 -5.50 4.23
N SER A 90 -1.54 -6.30 5.27
CA SER A 90 -2.89 -6.71 5.69
C SER A 90 -3.74 -5.53 6.14
N THR A 91 -3.16 -4.60 6.90
CA THR A 91 -3.86 -3.40 7.42
C THR A 91 -4.25 -2.46 6.29
N VAL A 92 -3.32 -2.13 5.38
CA VAL A 92 -3.58 -1.25 4.23
C VAL A 92 -4.66 -1.86 3.34
N ARG A 93 -4.59 -3.18 3.09
CA ARG A 93 -5.59 -3.90 2.30
C ARG A 93 -6.98 -3.82 2.94
N ALA A 94 -7.09 -4.12 4.23
CA ALA A 94 -8.37 -4.09 4.95
C ALA A 94 -9.01 -2.70 4.91
N LEU A 95 -8.24 -1.65 5.21
CA LEU A 95 -8.73 -0.27 5.23
C LEU A 95 -9.10 0.24 3.83
N THR A 96 -8.36 -0.19 2.79
CA THR A 96 -8.70 0.15 1.40
C THR A 96 -10.02 -0.50 0.96
N VAL A 97 -10.26 -1.76 1.34
CA VAL A 97 -11.53 -2.45 1.09
C VAL A 97 -12.69 -1.73 1.81
N GLU A 98 -12.51 -1.42 3.09
CA GLU A 98 -13.52 -0.70 3.88
C GLU A 98 -13.84 0.66 3.28
N TYR A 99 -12.82 1.41 2.85
CA TYR A 99 -12.99 2.71 2.22
C TYR A 99 -13.76 2.63 0.89
N LEU A 100 -13.41 1.68 0.01
CA LEU A 100 -14.12 1.49 -1.26
C LEU A 100 -15.60 1.16 -1.02
N ILE A 101 -15.89 0.21 -0.12
CA ILE A 101 -17.26 -0.19 0.21
C ILE A 101 -18.05 0.99 0.79
N SER A 102 -17.46 1.73 1.72
CA SER A 102 -18.10 2.88 2.38
C SER A 102 -18.44 4.01 1.41
N ASN A 103 -17.68 4.15 0.33
CA ASN A 103 -17.91 5.14 -0.74
C ASN A 103 -18.73 4.60 -1.92
N GLY A 104 -19.35 3.41 -1.80
CA GLY A 104 -20.22 2.84 -2.83
C GLY A 104 -19.48 2.24 -4.03
N HIS A 105 -18.20 1.93 -3.88
CA HIS A 105 -17.38 1.28 -4.90
C HIS A 105 -17.21 -0.22 -4.61
N SER A 106 -17.18 -1.02 -5.68
CA SER A 106 -16.79 -2.44 -5.60
C SER A 106 -15.32 -2.57 -5.20
N ALA A 107 -15.05 -3.45 -4.23
CA ALA A 107 -13.71 -3.93 -3.86
C ALA A 107 -13.41 -5.33 -4.44
N ASN A 108 -14.29 -5.87 -5.29
CA ASN A 108 -14.13 -7.20 -5.87
C ASN A 108 -13.07 -7.19 -6.98
N PHE A 109 -12.13 -8.14 -6.90
CA PHE A 109 -11.12 -8.39 -7.92
C PHE A 109 -11.69 -8.95 -9.24
N SER A 110 -12.95 -9.38 -9.25
CA SER A 110 -13.61 -9.96 -10.43
C SER A 110 -14.03 -8.94 -11.50
N GLU A 111 -13.83 -7.65 -11.26
CA GLU A 111 -14.13 -6.56 -12.21
C GLU A 111 -12.87 -6.03 -12.94
N PHE A 112 -11.76 -6.77 -12.88
CA PHE A 112 -10.53 -6.50 -13.63
C PHE A 112 -10.48 -7.22 -14.97
#